data_AF-A0A930XK68-F1
#
_entry.id   AF-A0A930XK68-F1
#
_cell.length_a   1.000
_cell.length_b   1.000
_cell.length_c   1.000
_cell.angle_alpha   90.00
_cell.angle_beta   90.00
_cell.angle_gamma   90.00
#
_symmetry.space_group_name_H-M   'P 1'
#
loop_
_entity.id
_entity.type
_entity.pdbx_description
1 polymer ?
#
loop_
_entity_poly.entity_id
_entity_poly.type
_entity_poly.pdbx_seq_one_letter_code
_entity_poly.pdbx_strand_id
1 'polypeptide(L)'
;MNVLDAITLQAFSLARLQLAPVLTSDLEDKIHEVGDRVAHHDPHVADDVRALVRQHTCLQGYYESAYNDLHRHYQTQERVQSFTPSTADVSAPGWERIVVEILKADSPLHTVRHLLRELKVQTGAFAAGMIGAFFTVLQKVLVDLDTHAIAVLKAISERPLSMNDLIRLLDGSDLHVQAVIHMLWQERYITLLNGSLFSRIQPFFCHSKRHQELDPDADLALTAKGHFMLHPVVTTGTQSAAVG
;
A
#
# COMPACT_ATOMS: atom_id res chain seq x y z
N MET A 1 21.15 10.06 -10.62
CA MET A 1 20.94 8.71 -10.08
C MET A 1 20.96 7.70 -11.23
N ASN A 2 21.56 6.51 -11.06
CA ASN A 2 21.57 5.50 -12.13
C ASN A 2 20.26 4.67 -12.14
N VAL A 3 20.04 3.87 -13.19
CA VAL A 3 18.81 3.06 -13.34
C VAL A 3 18.65 2.03 -12.23
N LEU A 4 19.74 1.41 -11.77
CA LEU A 4 19.69 0.40 -10.71
C LEU A 4 19.29 1.01 -9.37
N ASP A 5 19.76 2.22 -9.08
CA ASP A 5 19.39 2.97 -7.89
C ASP A 5 17.91 3.38 -7.93
N ALA A 6 17.41 3.79 -9.10
CA ALA A 6 15.99 4.07 -9.28
C ALA A 6 15.11 2.84 -9.03
N ILE A 7 15.48 1.67 -9.58
CA ILE A 7 14.77 0.41 -9.32
C ILE A 7 14.84 0.04 -7.84
N THR A 8 16.01 0.24 -7.20
CA THR A 8 16.20 -0.02 -5.77
C THR A 8 15.22 0.81 -4.94
N LEU A 9 15.12 2.11 -5.18
CA LEU A 9 14.23 3.00 -4.44
C LEU A 9 12.75 2.73 -4.71
N GLN A 10 12.39 2.43 -5.96
CA GLN A 10 11.03 2.04 -6.33
C GLN A 10 10.62 0.74 -5.64
N ALA A 11 11.47 -0.30 -5.71
CA ALA A 11 11.22 -1.58 -5.05
C ALA A 11 11.06 -1.41 -3.53
N PHE A 12 11.90 -0.56 -2.93
CA PHE A 12 11.83 -0.25 -1.51
C PHE A 12 10.52 0.45 -1.12
N SER A 13 10.05 1.42 -1.93
CA SER A 13 8.75 2.07 -1.71
C SER A 13 7.58 1.08 -1.82
N LEU A 14 7.63 0.14 -2.76
CA LEU A 14 6.63 -0.92 -2.92
C LEU A 14 6.64 -1.90 -1.74
N ALA A 15 7.83 -2.22 -1.22
CA ALA A 15 7.97 -3.07 -0.05
C ALA A 15 7.36 -2.40 1.20
N ARG A 16 7.56 -1.08 1.39
CA ARG A 16 6.93 -0.33 2.49
C ARG A 16 5.40 -0.45 2.48
N LEU A 17 4.77 -0.44 1.30
CA LEU A 17 3.30 -0.59 1.19
C LEU A 17 2.81 -1.94 1.70
N GLN A 18 3.62 -2.98 1.56
CA GLN A 18 3.29 -4.34 1.97
C GLN A 18 3.68 -4.63 3.43
N LEU A 19 4.56 -3.81 4.01
CA LEU A 19 5.04 -3.90 5.39
C LEU A 19 4.30 -3.00 6.39
N ALA A 20 3.49 -2.05 5.92
CA ALA A 20 3.05 -0.85 6.65
C ALA A 20 2.64 -1.03 8.13
N PRO A 21 2.06 -2.15 8.58
CA PRO A 21 1.67 -2.29 9.98
C PRO A 21 2.57 -3.17 10.87
N VAL A 22 3.64 -3.78 10.34
CA VAL A 22 4.54 -4.67 11.12
C VAL A 22 5.88 -3.99 11.45
N LEU A 23 5.97 -2.67 11.22
CA LEU A 23 7.20 -1.92 11.41
C LEU A 23 7.40 -1.60 12.90
N THR A 24 8.60 -1.88 13.41
CA THR A 24 9.06 -1.31 14.67
C THR A 24 9.30 0.18 14.48
N SER A 25 9.14 0.98 15.54
CA SER A 25 9.37 2.43 15.46
C SER A 25 10.77 2.78 14.92
N ASP A 26 11.79 2.01 15.31
CA ASP A 26 13.16 2.16 14.81
C ASP A 26 13.26 1.95 13.28
N LEU A 27 12.55 0.95 12.73
CA LEU A 27 12.55 0.72 11.30
C LEU A 27 11.73 1.79 10.56
N GLU A 28 10.63 2.26 11.15
CA GLU A 28 9.83 3.35 10.61
C GLU A 28 10.64 4.65 10.49
N ASP A 29 11.37 5.02 11.54
CA ASP A 29 12.27 6.17 11.56
C ASP A 29 13.37 6.07 10.49
N LYS A 30 13.98 4.89 10.34
CA LYS A 30 14.98 4.64 9.28
C LYS A 30 14.38 4.77 7.88
N ILE A 31 13.16 4.29 7.65
CA ILE A 31 12.51 4.43 6.34
C ILE A 31 12.16 5.90 6.07
N HIS A 32 11.71 6.65 7.08
CA HIS A 32 11.50 8.10 6.97
C HIS A 32 12.80 8.84 6.63
N GLU A 33 13.90 8.51 7.30
CA GLU A 33 15.23 9.08 7.03
C GLU A 33 15.66 8.80 5.59
N VAL A 34 15.47 7.58 5.09
CA VAL A 34 15.70 7.25 3.67
C VAL A 34 14.86 8.16 2.77
N GLY A 35 13.56 8.32 3.07
CA GLY A 35 12.67 9.22 2.33
C GLY A 35 13.16 10.66 2.28
N ASP A 36 13.66 11.18 3.40
CA ASP A 36 14.28 12.51 3.49
C ASP A 36 15.54 12.60 2.64
N ARG A 37 16.40 11.59 2.68
CA ARG A 37 17.65 11.56 1.89
C ARG A 37 17.40 11.46 0.39
N VAL A 38 16.39 10.69 -0.04
CA VAL A 38 15.93 10.68 -1.44
C VAL A 38 15.47 12.08 -1.86
N ALA A 39 14.68 12.76 -1.02
CA ALA A 39 14.19 14.12 -1.33
C ALA A 39 15.33 15.15 -1.49
N HIS A 40 16.45 14.95 -0.79
CA HIS A 40 17.64 15.79 -0.90
C HIS A 40 18.65 15.29 -1.96
N HIS A 41 18.27 14.30 -2.80
CA HIS A 41 19.08 13.75 -3.87
C HIS A 41 20.44 13.19 -3.40
N ASP A 42 20.47 12.58 -2.21
CA ASP A 42 21.67 11.93 -1.69
C ASP A 42 22.12 10.78 -2.62
N PRO A 43 23.36 10.81 -3.16
CA PRO A 43 23.83 9.80 -4.11
C PRO A 43 24.04 8.41 -3.49
N HIS A 44 24.14 8.29 -2.16
CA HIS A 44 24.41 7.03 -1.46
C HIS A 44 23.16 6.33 -0.91
N VAL A 45 21.99 6.96 -1.06
CA VAL A 45 20.74 6.46 -0.46
C VAL A 45 20.38 5.04 -0.90
N ALA A 46 20.72 4.64 -2.13
CA ALA A 46 20.46 3.30 -2.64
C ALA A 46 21.31 2.23 -1.93
N ASP A 47 22.54 2.55 -1.55
CA ASP A 47 23.41 1.62 -0.80
C ASP A 47 22.90 1.40 0.62
N ASP A 48 22.42 2.48 1.25
CA ASP A 48 21.84 2.41 2.59
C ASP A 48 20.52 1.64 2.59
N VAL A 49 19.69 1.81 1.56
CA VAL A 49 18.50 0.97 1.35
C VAL A 49 18.89 -0.51 1.24
N ARG A 50 19.91 -0.86 0.46
CA ARG A 50 20.37 -2.25 0.35
C ARG A 50 20.87 -2.79 1.69
N ALA A 51 21.59 -1.97 2.46
CA ALA A 51 22.06 -2.33 3.80
C ALA A 51 20.89 -2.56 4.76
N LEU A 52 19.91 -1.66 4.77
CA LEU A 52 18.72 -1.74 5.60
C LEU A 52 17.88 -2.99 5.26
N VAL A 53 17.65 -3.25 3.97
CA VAL A 53 16.92 -4.43 3.50
C VAL A 53 17.56 -5.73 4.00
N ARG A 54 18.90 -5.84 3.96
CA ARG A 54 19.63 -7.03 4.44
C ARG A 54 19.54 -7.25 5.95
N GLN A 55 19.29 -6.19 6.72
CA GLN A 55 19.16 -6.27 8.18
C GLN A 55 17.78 -6.78 8.63
N HIS A 56 16.78 -6.71 7.75
CA HIS A 56 15.38 -7.00 8.10
C HIS A 56 14.78 -8.04 7.14
N THR A 57 14.72 -9.31 7.58
CA THR A 57 14.26 -10.44 6.74
C THR A 57 12.88 -10.23 6.12
N CYS A 58 11.92 -9.67 6.87
CA CYS A 58 10.57 -9.40 6.35
C CYS A 58 10.61 -8.35 5.22
N LEU A 59 11.41 -7.29 5.39
CA LEU A 59 11.61 -6.25 4.38
C LEU A 59 12.32 -6.81 3.14
N GLN A 60 13.29 -7.69 3.34
CA GLN A 60 13.99 -8.37 2.25
C GLN A 60 13.05 -9.13 1.32
N GLY A 61 12.14 -9.95 1.86
CA GLY A 61 11.21 -10.72 1.03
C GLY A 61 10.34 -9.83 0.12
N TYR A 62 9.74 -8.78 0.69
CA TYR A 62 8.92 -7.84 -0.08
C TYR A 62 9.73 -7.02 -1.08
N TYR A 63 10.93 -6.58 -0.69
CA TYR A 63 11.85 -5.86 -1.56
C TYR A 63 12.26 -6.70 -2.77
N GLU A 64 12.71 -7.94 -2.55
CA GLU A 64 13.18 -8.81 -3.63
C GLU A 64 12.05 -9.12 -4.62
N SER A 65 10.84 -9.40 -4.12
CA SER A 65 9.66 -9.60 -4.97
C SER A 65 9.37 -8.36 -5.82
N ALA A 66 9.33 -7.17 -5.21
CA ALA A 66 9.08 -5.93 -5.92
C ALA A 66 10.18 -5.58 -6.93
N TYR A 67 11.44 -5.80 -6.55
CA TYR A 67 12.61 -5.58 -7.41
C TYR A 67 12.57 -6.48 -8.65
N ASN A 68 12.28 -7.77 -8.46
CA ASN A 68 12.19 -8.73 -9.55
C ASN A 68 11.04 -8.41 -10.52
N ASP A 69 9.87 -8.01 -9.99
CA ASP A 69 8.74 -7.60 -10.80
C ASP A 69 9.07 -6.33 -11.60
N LEU A 70 9.62 -5.31 -10.96
CA LEU A 70 10.08 -4.10 -11.64
C LEU A 70 11.08 -4.44 -12.74
N HIS A 71 12.13 -5.20 -12.42
CA HIS A 71 13.18 -5.56 -13.37
C HIS A 71 12.61 -6.29 -14.60
N ARG A 72 11.64 -7.19 -14.41
CA ARG A 72 10.93 -7.88 -15.51
C ARG A 72 10.16 -6.89 -16.40
N HIS A 73 9.46 -5.92 -15.79
CA HIS A 73 8.72 -4.90 -16.52
C HIS A 73 9.66 -3.96 -17.29
N TYR A 74 10.78 -3.56 -16.71
CA TYR A 74 11.82 -2.77 -17.37
C TYR A 74 12.38 -3.48 -18.60
N GLN A 75 12.82 -4.73 -18.46
CA GLN A 75 13.34 -5.52 -19.57
C GLN A 75 12.32 -5.69 -20.72
N THR A 76 11.04 -5.86 -20.37
CA THR A 76 9.98 -6.00 -21.36
C THR A 76 9.75 -4.69 -22.12
N GLN A 77 9.80 -3.55 -21.42
CA GLN A 77 9.64 -2.24 -22.05
C GLN A 77 10.84 -1.84 -22.90
N GLU A 78 12.07 -2.13 -22.48
CA GLU A 78 13.28 -1.89 -23.29
C GLU A 78 13.22 -2.64 -24.63
N ARG A 79 12.74 -3.88 -24.62
CA ARG A 79 12.54 -4.67 -25.86
C ARG A 79 11.50 -4.07 -26.79
N VAL A 80 10.47 -3.41 -26.26
CA VAL A 80 9.45 -2.74 -27.07
C VAL A 80 9.97 -1.41 -27.60
N GLN A 81 10.74 -0.68 -26.79
CA GLN A 81 11.37 0.59 -27.18
C GLN A 81 12.54 0.41 -28.16
N SER A 82 13.20 -0.75 -28.21
CA SER A 82 14.21 -1.00 -29.27
C SER A 82 13.62 -1.00 -30.68
N PHE A 83 12.29 -1.06 -30.83
CA PHE A 83 11.59 -0.92 -32.12
C PHE A 83 11.05 0.49 -32.40
N THR A 84 11.10 1.40 -31.42
CA THR A 84 10.68 2.80 -31.56
C THR A 84 11.66 3.71 -30.80
N PRO A 85 12.51 4.50 -31.49
CA PRO A 85 13.49 5.34 -30.82
C PRO A 85 12.77 6.41 -30.01
N SER A 86 12.58 6.15 -28.72
CA SER A 86 12.01 7.08 -27.76
C SER A 86 13.08 7.37 -26.73
N THR A 87 13.57 8.61 -26.75
CA THR A 87 14.34 9.21 -25.66
C THR A 87 13.41 9.40 -24.46
N ALA A 88 13.06 8.30 -23.79
CA ALA A 88 12.37 8.36 -22.51
C ALA A 88 13.39 8.88 -21.48
N ASP A 89 13.29 10.17 -21.20
CA ASP A 89 14.15 10.88 -20.25
C ASP A 89 14.03 10.22 -18.87
N VAL A 90 15.13 9.60 -18.42
CA VAL A 90 15.28 8.99 -17.09
C VAL A 90 15.13 10.04 -15.97
N SER A 91 15.10 11.32 -16.34
CA SER A 91 15.06 12.48 -15.45
C SER A 91 13.66 13.03 -15.18
N ALA A 92 12.59 12.35 -15.59
CA ALA A 92 11.24 12.83 -15.27
C ALA A 92 11.01 12.75 -13.74
N PRO A 93 10.87 13.89 -13.03
CA PRO A 93 10.81 13.96 -11.56
C PRO A 93 9.53 13.32 -10.95
N GLY A 94 8.72 12.65 -11.77
CA GLY A 94 7.44 12.08 -11.39
C GLY A 94 7.56 10.87 -10.47
N TRP A 95 8.48 9.93 -10.72
CA TRP A 95 8.58 8.73 -9.88
C TRP A 95 9.25 9.00 -8.55
N GLU A 96 10.28 9.86 -8.52
CA GLU A 96 11.01 10.20 -7.28
C GLU A 96 10.07 10.84 -6.27
N ARG A 97 9.21 11.76 -6.72
CA ARG A 97 8.17 12.36 -5.88
C ARG A 97 7.25 11.30 -5.28
N ILE A 98 6.78 10.34 -6.09
CA ILE A 98 5.90 9.26 -5.60
C ILE A 98 6.64 8.42 -4.54
N VAL A 99 7.89 8.05 -4.79
CA VAL A 99 8.72 7.30 -3.83
C VAL A 99 8.85 8.06 -2.52
N VAL A 100 9.23 9.35 -2.57
CA VAL A 100 9.38 10.20 -1.38
C VAL A 100 8.07 10.28 -0.61
N GLU A 101 6.94 10.55 -1.28
CA GLU A 101 5.64 10.65 -0.62
C GLU A 101 5.24 9.32 0.04
N ILE A 102 5.53 8.17 -0.58
CA ILE A 102 5.28 6.85 0.02
C ILE A 102 6.17 6.62 1.24
N LEU A 103 7.48 6.89 1.10
CA LEU A 103 8.47 6.63 2.14
C LEU A 103 8.31 7.55 3.35
N LYS A 104 7.70 8.73 3.19
CA LYS A 104 7.49 9.71 4.28
C LYS A 104 6.09 9.67 4.89
N ALA A 105 5.19 8.86 4.36
CA ALA A 105 3.79 8.87 4.80
C ALA A 105 3.54 8.02 6.04
N ASP A 106 2.86 8.58 7.03
CA ASP A 106 2.31 7.82 8.17
C ASP A 106 1.31 6.74 7.73
N SER A 107 0.61 6.98 6.62
CA SER A 107 -0.29 6.00 5.98
C SER A 107 0.08 5.83 4.50
N PRO A 108 1.08 4.99 4.19
CA PRO A 108 1.61 4.82 2.84
C PRO A 108 0.53 4.46 1.82
N LEU A 109 -0.39 3.56 2.18
CA LEU A 109 -1.47 3.12 1.29
C LEU A 109 -2.47 4.23 0.97
N HIS A 110 -2.84 5.04 1.94
CA HIS A 110 -3.72 6.18 1.71
C HIS A 110 -3.05 7.20 0.77
N THR A 111 -1.77 7.48 1.00
CA THR A 111 -0.97 8.37 0.16
C THR A 111 -0.90 7.86 -1.28
N VAL A 112 -0.61 6.57 -1.50
CA VAL A 112 -0.61 6.01 -2.85
C VAL A 112 -1.98 6.11 -3.50
N ARG A 113 -3.06 5.73 -2.81
CA ARG A 113 -4.41 5.81 -3.38
C ARG A 113 -4.77 7.24 -3.78
N HIS A 114 -4.35 8.23 -2.99
CA HIS A 114 -4.52 9.64 -3.31
C HIS A 114 -3.72 10.03 -4.56
N LEU A 115 -2.41 9.73 -4.57
CA LEU A 115 -1.52 9.97 -5.70
C LEU A 115 -2.04 9.35 -7.01
N LEU A 116 -2.49 8.10 -6.97
CA LEU A 116 -3.04 7.42 -8.14
C LEU A 116 -4.33 8.07 -8.65
N ARG A 117 -5.18 8.61 -7.77
CA ARG A 117 -6.38 9.36 -8.19
C ARG A 117 -6.00 10.65 -8.88
N GLU A 118 -5.04 11.40 -8.34
CA GLU A 118 -4.54 12.63 -8.96
C GLU A 118 -3.91 12.33 -10.33
N LEU A 119 -3.11 11.27 -10.43
CA LEU A 119 -2.45 10.86 -11.66
C LEU A 119 -3.41 10.30 -12.72
N LYS A 120 -4.48 9.60 -12.31
CA LYS A 120 -5.58 9.17 -13.20
C LYS A 120 -6.44 10.32 -13.74
N VAL A 121 -6.32 11.52 -13.21
CA VAL A 121 -6.91 12.73 -13.81
C VAL A 121 -5.97 13.32 -14.87
N GLN A 122 -4.69 12.95 -14.86
CA GLN A 122 -3.63 13.48 -15.72
C GLN A 122 -3.16 12.49 -16.82
N THR A 123 -3.91 11.40 -17.04
CA THR A 123 -3.51 10.13 -17.68
C THR A 123 -3.12 10.15 -19.16
N GLY A 124 -3.01 11.31 -19.81
CA GLY A 124 -2.51 11.39 -21.17
C GLY A 124 -1.00 11.13 -21.32
N ALA A 125 -0.21 11.29 -20.25
CA ALA A 125 1.24 11.51 -20.35
C ALA A 125 2.16 10.39 -19.82
N PHE A 126 1.66 9.36 -19.12
CA PHE A 126 2.52 8.42 -18.37
C PHE A 126 2.81 7.07 -19.06
N ALA A 127 2.58 6.97 -20.37
CA ALA A 127 2.54 5.68 -21.06
C ALA A 127 3.92 5.04 -21.35
N ALA A 128 5.05 5.74 -21.17
CA ALA A 128 6.35 5.24 -21.61
C ALA A 128 7.44 5.32 -20.53
N GLY A 129 8.25 4.25 -20.46
CA GLY A 129 9.49 4.20 -19.69
C GLY A 129 9.31 3.92 -18.20
N MET A 130 10.30 4.38 -17.43
CA MET A 130 10.50 4.05 -16.02
C MET A 130 9.30 4.32 -15.13
N ILE A 131 8.63 5.46 -15.35
CA ILE A 131 7.43 5.82 -14.59
C ILE A 131 6.29 4.82 -14.88
N GLY A 132 6.13 4.40 -16.14
CA GLY A 132 5.08 3.45 -16.54
C GLY A 132 5.28 2.07 -15.93
N ALA A 133 6.51 1.54 -15.95
CA ALA A 133 6.85 0.27 -15.29
C ALA A 133 6.56 0.33 -13.78
N PHE A 134 7.04 1.37 -13.10
CA PHE A 134 6.79 1.57 -11.68
C PHE A 134 5.31 1.66 -11.35
N PHE A 135 4.56 2.46 -12.10
CA PHE A 135 3.12 2.64 -11.91
C PHE A 135 2.33 1.34 -12.13
N THR A 136 2.73 0.53 -13.12
CA THR A 136 2.11 -0.78 -13.38
C THR A 136 2.28 -1.71 -12.19
N VAL A 137 3.50 -1.81 -11.65
CA VAL A 137 3.77 -2.66 -10.47
C VAL A 137 3.09 -2.11 -9.23
N LEU A 138 3.07 -0.79 -9.05
CA LEU A 138 2.37 -0.11 -7.95
C LEU A 138 0.87 -0.40 -7.96
N GLN A 139 0.23 -0.31 -9.13
CA GLN A 139 -1.19 -0.66 -9.30
C GLN A 139 -1.45 -2.13 -8.99
N LYS A 140 -0.58 -3.03 -9.48
CA LYS A 140 -0.67 -4.46 -9.18
C LYS A 140 -0.63 -4.72 -7.67
N VAL A 141 0.36 -4.14 -6.96
CA VAL A 141 0.48 -4.27 -5.49
C VAL A 141 -0.77 -3.80 -4.78
N LEU A 142 -1.37 -2.68 -5.20
CA LEU A 142 -2.62 -2.23 -4.60
C LEU A 142 -3.81 -3.15 -4.89
N VAL A 143 -3.94 -3.65 -6.11
CA VAL A 143 -5.02 -4.59 -6.46
C VAL A 143 -4.88 -5.87 -5.66
N ASP A 144 -3.67 -6.37 -5.48
CA ASP A 144 -3.38 -7.54 -4.66
C ASP A 144 -3.77 -7.26 -3.19
N LEU A 145 -3.36 -6.13 -2.62
CA LEU A 145 -3.73 -5.74 -1.26
C LEU A 145 -5.25 -5.56 -1.08
N ASP A 146 -5.93 -4.92 -2.04
CA ASP A 146 -7.38 -4.73 -2.00
C ASP A 146 -8.12 -6.07 -2.11
N THR A 147 -7.60 -7.01 -2.91
CA THR A 147 -8.16 -8.37 -3.04
C THR A 147 -8.09 -9.12 -1.72
N HIS A 148 -6.94 -9.09 -1.04
CA HIS A 148 -6.79 -9.71 0.28
C HIS A 148 -7.65 -8.99 1.33
N ALA A 149 -7.74 -7.66 1.27
CA ALA A 149 -8.60 -6.88 2.15
C ALA A 149 -10.06 -7.29 2.02
N ILE A 150 -10.56 -7.45 0.79
CA ILE A 150 -11.92 -7.94 0.53
C ILE A 150 -12.09 -9.37 1.05
N ALA A 151 -11.10 -10.25 0.87
CA ALA A 151 -11.17 -11.62 1.38
C ALA A 151 -11.28 -11.66 2.92
N VAL A 152 -10.46 -10.88 3.63
CA VAL A 152 -10.53 -10.71 5.09
C VAL A 152 -11.88 -10.18 5.51
N LEU A 153 -12.36 -9.10 4.89
CA LEU A 153 -13.65 -8.51 5.22
C LEU A 153 -14.82 -9.48 5.00
N LYS A 154 -14.79 -10.26 3.90
CA LYS A 154 -15.80 -11.30 3.63
C LYS A 154 -15.78 -12.39 4.71
N ALA A 155 -14.61 -12.89 5.07
CA ALA A 155 -14.48 -13.90 6.13
C ALA A 155 -15.07 -13.41 7.47
N ILE A 156 -14.78 -12.16 7.85
CA ILE A 156 -15.34 -11.52 9.06
C ILE A 156 -16.86 -11.27 8.93
N SER A 157 -17.36 -11.03 7.72
CA SER A 157 -18.79 -10.80 7.47
C SER A 157 -19.64 -12.06 7.69
N GLU A 158 -19.07 -13.23 7.43
CA GLU A 158 -19.74 -14.52 7.59
C GLU A 158 -19.82 -14.93 9.07
N ARG A 159 -18.75 -14.66 9.83
CA ARG A 159 -18.68 -14.87 11.28
C ARG A 159 -17.55 -14.05 11.89
N PRO A 160 -17.65 -13.66 13.18
CA PRO A 160 -16.52 -13.09 13.90
C PRO A 160 -15.36 -14.09 13.92
N LEU A 161 -14.15 -13.59 13.67
CA LEU A 161 -12.91 -14.38 13.60
C LEU A 161 -11.78 -13.61 14.26
N SER A 162 -10.90 -14.33 14.95
CA SER A 162 -9.63 -13.79 15.43
C SER A 162 -8.63 -13.60 14.28
N MET A 163 -7.54 -12.88 14.53
CA MET A 163 -6.45 -12.74 13.55
C MET A 163 -5.84 -14.11 13.22
N ASN A 164 -5.65 -14.94 14.23
CA ASN A 164 -5.10 -16.29 14.08
C ASN A 164 -6.00 -17.19 13.22
N ASP A 165 -7.32 -17.08 13.37
CA ASP A 165 -8.26 -17.82 12.54
C ASP A 165 -8.25 -17.35 11.08
N LEU A 166 -8.14 -16.03 10.85
CA LEU A 166 -8.05 -15.46 9.51
C LEU A 166 -6.77 -15.89 8.78
N ILE A 167 -5.63 -15.92 9.47
CA ILE A 167 -4.36 -16.42 8.92
C ILE A 167 -4.52 -17.87 8.46
N ARG A 168 -5.09 -18.73 9.31
CA ARG A 168 -5.32 -20.15 8.98
C ARG A 168 -6.34 -20.34 7.85
N LEU A 169 -7.38 -19.51 7.81
CA LEU A 169 -8.47 -19.64 6.84
C LEU A 169 -8.05 -19.21 5.43
N LEU A 170 -7.21 -18.17 5.32
CA LEU A 170 -6.85 -17.57 4.03
C LEU A 170 -5.64 -18.22 3.36
N ASP A 171 -5.01 -19.22 4.00
CA ASP A 171 -3.83 -19.98 3.51
C ASP A 171 -2.73 -19.07 2.94
N GLY A 172 -2.60 -17.86 3.50
CA GLY A 172 -1.65 -16.84 3.09
C GLY A 172 -0.39 -16.88 3.94
N SER A 173 0.67 -16.21 3.47
CA SER A 173 1.82 -15.92 4.35
C SER A 173 1.33 -15.14 5.57
N ASP A 174 1.60 -15.66 6.77
CA ASP A 174 1.16 -15.10 8.06
C ASP A 174 1.36 -13.57 8.12
N LEU A 175 2.52 -13.10 7.65
CA LEU A 175 2.89 -11.69 7.64
C LEU A 175 1.99 -10.84 6.73
N HIS A 176 1.55 -11.37 5.59
CA HIS A 176 0.74 -10.62 4.63
C HIS A 176 -0.70 -10.47 5.12
N VAL A 177 -1.30 -11.55 5.65
CA VAL A 177 -2.65 -11.51 6.20
C VAL A 177 -2.70 -10.60 7.43
N GLN A 178 -1.71 -10.69 8.32
CA GLN A 178 -1.55 -9.76 9.44
C GLN A 178 -1.47 -8.32 8.96
N ALA A 179 -0.68 -8.06 7.92
CA ALA A 179 -0.54 -6.71 7.40
C ALA A 179 -1.87 -6.14 6.86
N VAL A 180 -2.63 -6.95 6.14
CA VAL A 180 -3.95 -6.55 5.66
C VAL A 180 -4.92 -6.31 6.81
N ILE A 181 -4.93 -7.17 7.83
CA ILE A 181 -5.80 -7.02 9.02
C ILE A 181 -5.49 -5.72 9.76
N HIS A 182 -4.21 -5.44 10.04
CA HIS A 182 -3.84 -4.21 10.73
C HIS A 182 -4.16 -2.96 9.89
N MET A 183 -3.98 -3.01 8.57
CA MET A 183 -4.40 -1.93 7.69
C MET A 183 -5.91 -1.69 7.81
N LEU A 184 -6.72 -2.76 7.74
CA LEU A 184 -8.18 -2.67 7.89
C LEU A 184 -8.58 -2.12 9.26
N TRP A 185 -7.83 -2.45 10.31
CA TRP A 185 -8.01 -1.93 11.67
C TRP A 185 -7.72 -0.44 11.77
N GLN A 186 -6.55 -0.01 11.30
CA GLN A 186 -6.12 1.40 11.29
C GLN A 186 -7.10 2.26 10.48
N GLU A 187 -7.56 1.75 9.33
CA GLU A 187 -8.54 2.42 8.48
C GLU A 187 -10.00 2.31 8.99
N ARG A 188 -10.22 1.68 10.15
CA ARG A 188 -11.53 1.51 10.80
C ARG A 188 -12.56 0.73 9.98
N TYR A 189 -12.13 -0.18 9.11
CA TYR A 189 -13.02 -1.13 8.43
C TYR A 189 -13.44 -2.28 9.35
N ILE A 190 -12.58 -2.64 10.30
CA ILE A 190 -12.85 -3.66 11.31
C ILE A 190 -12.72 -3.09 12.73
N THR A 191 -13.34 -3.75 13.69
CA THR A 191 -13.32 -3.42 15.12
C THR A 191 -13.29 -4.70 15.98
N LEU A 192 -13.01 -4.58 17.27
CA LEU A 192 -13.04 -5.70 18.20
C LEU A 192 -14.48 -5.99 18.64
N LEU A 193 -14.89 -7.25 18.59
CA LEU A 193 -16.22 -7.67 19.02
C LEU A 193 -16.39 -7.52 20.55
N ASN A 194 -15.32 -7.69 21.32
CA ASN A 194 -15.35 -7.74 22.78
C ASN A 194 -15.15 -6.37 23.47
N GLY A 195 -15.14 -5.26 22.72
CA GLY A 195 -15.19 -3.93 23.31
C GLY A 195 -16.53 -3.70 24.02
N SER A 196 -16.49 -3.22 25.27
CA SER A 196 -17.70 -2.94 26.05
C SER A 196 -18.75 -2.21 25.21
N LEU A 197 -20.04 -2.55 25.35
CA LEU A 197 -21.11 -1.89 24.61
C LEU A 197 -21.06 -0.35 24.75
N PHE A 198 -20.53 0.17 25.85
CA PHE A 198 -20.32 1.60 26.07
C PHE A 198 -19.27 2.26 25.16
N SER A 199 -18.23 1.53 24.72
CA SER A 199 -17.26 2.05 23.73
C SER A 199 -17.81 2.07 22.31
N ARG A 200 -18.93 1.37 22.02
CA ARG A 200 -19.59 1.37 20.70
C ARG A 200 -20.49 2.58 20.45
N ILE A 201 -20.93 3.27 21.51
CA ILE A 201 -21.90 4.38 21.43
C ILE A 201 -21.19 5.75 21.51
N GLN A 202 -19.88 5.79 21.77
CA GLN A 202 -19.07 7.02 21.77
C GLN A 202 -18.03 7.11 20.63
N PRO A 203 -18.38 6.98 19.34
CA PRO A 203 -17.40 7.22 18.27
C PRO A 203 -17.03 8.71 18.09
N PHE A 204 -17.78 9.65 18.69
CA PHE A 204 -17.60 11.09 18.40
C PHE A 204 -16.81 11.91 19.43
N PHE A 205 -16.60 11.42 20.67
CA PHE A 205 -16.10 12.28 21.77
C PHE A 205 -14.77 11.89 22.41
N CYS A 206 -14.14 10.77 22.03
CA CYS A 206 -12.84 10.38 22.59
C CYS A 206 -11.77 10.25 21.51
N HIS A 207 -11.12 11.39 21.18
CA HIS A 207 -9.85 11.45 20.46
C HIS A 207 -8.67 10.98 21.35
N SER A 208 -8.81 9.84 22.04
CA SER A 208 -7.65 9.24 22.69
C SER A 208 -6.90 8.42 21.64
N LYS A 209 -5.77 8.96 21.20
CA LYS A 209 -4.73 8.28 20.41
C LYS A 209 -4.09 7.14 21.20
N ARG A 210 -4.87 6.25 21.81
CA ARG A 210 -4.33 4.98 22.27
C ARG A 210 -4.21 4.10 21.03
N HIS A 211 -2.96 3.87 20.64
CA HIS A 211 -2.56 2.70 19.87
C HIS A 211 -3.01 1.47 20.65
N GLN A 212 -4.29 1.12 20.54
CA GLN A 212 -4.79 -0.12 21.06
C GLN A 212 -4.24 -1.18 20.12
N GLU A 213 -3.21 -1.86 20.60
CA GLU A 213 -2.61 -2.99 19.93
C GLU A 213 -3.71 -4.03 19.68
N LEU A 214 -3.67 -4.60 18.47
CA LEU A 214 -4.68 -5.56 18.06
C LEU A 214 -4.37 -6.88 18.74
N ASP A 215 -5.22 -7.29 19.68
CA ASP A 215 -5.11 -8.60 20.33
C ASP A 215 -5.33 -9.70 19.27
N PRO A 216 -4.33 -10.56 18.99
CA PRO A 216 -4.42 -11.56 17.93
C PRO A 216 -5.49 -12.62 18.18
N ASP A 217 -5.89 -12.82 19.44
CA ASP A 217 -6.89 -13.82 19.84
C ASP A 217 -8.30 -13.24 19.99
N ALA A 218 -8.46 -11.92 19.87
CA ALA A 218 -9.75 -11.28 20.00
C ALA A 218 -10.55 -11.31 18.69
N ASP A 219 -11.83 -11.63 18.80
CA ASP A 219 -12.74 -11.67 17.65
C ASP A 219 -12.89 -10.29 17.01
N LEU A 220 -12.75 -10.27 15.69
CA LEU A 220 -12.93 -9.10 14.85
C LEU A 220 -14.35 -9.06 14.30
N ALA A 221 -14.86 -7.85 14.11
CA ALA A 221 -16.17 -7.57 13.52
C ALA A 221 -16.06 -6.44 12.49
N LEU A 222 -16.97 -6.41 11.52
CA LEU A 222 -17.06 -5.31 10.57
C LEU A 222 -17.61 -4.04 11.23
N THR A 223 -17.03 -2.89 10.88
CA THR A 223 -17.68 -1.60 11.11
C THR A 223 -18.69 -1.31 10.00
N ALA A 224 -19.49 -0.24 10.14
CA ALA A 224 -20.31 0.25 9.04
C ALA A 224 -19.47 0.56 7.79
N LYS A 225 -18.27 1.13 7.97
CA LYS A 225 -17.32 1.40 6.87
C LYS A 225 -16.90 0.11 6.17
N GLY A 226 -16.55 -0.93 6.94
CA GLY A 226 -16.24 -2.28 6.44
C GLY A 226 -17.36 -2.89 5.61
N HIS A 227 -18.58 -2.80 6.15
CA HIS A 227 -19.77 -3.30 5.46
C HIS A 227 -20.03 -2.58 4.13
N PHE A 228 -19.92 -1.25 4.08
CA PHE A 228 -20.09 -0.49 2.84
C PHE A 228 -18.99 -0.76 1.81
N MET A 229 -17.77 -1.11 2.25
CA MET A 229 -16.70 -1.50 1.34
C MET A 229 -17.02 -2.81 0.61
N LEU A 230 -17.65 -3.79 1.29
CA LEU A 230 -18.11 -5.03 0.67
C LEU A 230 -19.36 -4.85 -0.20
N HIS A 231 -20.23 -3.92 0.19
CA HIS A 231 -21.50 -3.65 -0.46
C HIS A 231 -21.58 -2.18 -0.90
N PRO A 232 -20.83 -1.78 -1.94
CA PRO A 232 -20.90 -0.42 -2.43
C PRO A 232 -22.33 -0.12 -2.88
N VAL A 233 -22.94 0.90 -2.28
CA VAL A 233 -24.27 1.35 -2.69
C VAL A 233 -24.14 1.93 -4.09
N VAL A 234 -24.60 1.18 -5.10
CA VAL A 234 -24.71 1.71 -6.46
C VAL A 234 -25.88 2.68 -6.47
N THR A 235 -25.61 3.96 -6.22
CA THR A 235 -26.57 5.02 -6.50
C THR A 235 -26.66 5.16 -8.02
N THR A 236 -27.54 4.40 -8.65
CA THR A 236 -27.98 4.71 -10.02
C THR A 236 -28.72 6.03 -9.95
N GLY A 237 -28.04 7.11 -10.33
CA GLY A 237 -28.66 8.43 -10.43
C GLY A 237 -29.82 8.35 -11.41
N THR A 238 -31.05 8.46 -10.91
CA THR A 238 -32.24 8.65 -11.72
C THR A 238 -32.09 10.01 -12.40
N GLN A 239 -31.60 10.02 -13.64
CA GLN A 239 -31.81 11.16 -14.53
C GLN A 239 -33.31 11.23 -14.78
N SER A 240 -34.00 12.01 -13.95
CA SER A 240 -35.37 12.43 -14.20
C SER A 240 -35.34 13.31 -15.45
N ALA A 241 -35.51 12.69 -16.61
CA ALA A 241 -35.80 13.38 -17.86
C ALA A 241 -37.16 14.06 -17.72
N ALA A 242 -37.17 15.28 -17.19
CA ALA A 242 -38.22 16.24 -17.45
C ALA A 242 -38.04 16.71 -18.90
N VAL A 243 -38.64 15.98 -19.84
CA VAL A 243 -38.92 16.49 -21.18
C VAL A 243 -40.34 17.05 -21.11
N GLY A 244 -40.42 18.38 -21.17
CA GLY A 244 -41.65 19.13 -21.39
C GLY A 244 -42.08 19.13 -22.85
#